data_AF-A0A7S4PWG5-F1
#
_entry.id   AF-A0A7S4PWG5-F1
#
_cell.length_a   1.000
_cell.length_b   1.000
_cell.length_c   1.000
_cell.angle_alpha   90.00
_cell.angle_beta   90.00
_cell.angle_gamma   90.00
#
_symmetry.space_group_name_H-M   'P 1'
#
loop_
_entity.id
_entity.type
_entity.pdbx_description
1 polymer ?
#
loop_
_entity_poly.entity_id
_entity_poly.type
_entity_poly.pdbx_seq_one_letter_code
_entity_poly.pdbx_strand_id
1 'polypeptide(L)'
;MAKDTEAPTEGDPLIAKATAKEGAFPGLGFGPERWLMDLEAKAGFELLAILFVVQHLHRGFVDSVTSQSSNYVYRLYHVPATSIQIYSGLATLPWALKPMVGLVSDIFPIGGYNKAPYMLIVSLLGCAAYACVGVMPSSVLPITGVVACFFLQSLQLSANDILTEAKYAAKIRETPEIGPGLLTYVWFGMNVA
;
A
#
# COMPACT_ATOMS: atom_id res chain seq x y z
N MET A 1 -54.51 4.97 33.93
CA MET A 1 -53.60 6.02 34.41
C MET A 1 -52.33 5.91 33.61
N ALA A 2 -52.16 6.82 32.64
CA ALA A 2 -50.96 6.91 31.82
C ALA A 2 -49.78 7.25 32.74
N LYS A 3 -48.69 6.48 32.63
CA LYS A 3 -47.46 6.76 33.34
C LYS A 3 -46.68 7.68 32.40
N ASP A 4 -46.65 8.97 32.73
CA ASP A 4 -45.93 9.97 31.97
C ASP A 4 -44.45 9.59 31.91
N THR A 5 -43.99 9.23 30.71
CA THR A 5 -42.58 8.97 30.43
C THR A 5 -41.89 10.31 30.28
N GLU A 6 -41.41 10.86 31.40
CA GLU A 6 -40.63 12.08 31.44
C GLU A 6 -39.36 11.91 30.58
N ALA A 7 -39.12 12.85 29.66
CA ALA A 7 -37.92 12.86 28.84
C ALA A 7 -36.69 13.11 29.72
N PRO A 8 -35.56 12.41 29.51
CA PRO A 8 -34.38 12.55 30.34
C PRO A 8 -33.85 13.98 30.26
N THR A 9 -33.83 14.66 31.41
CA THR A 9 -33.26 16.00 31.54
C THR A 9 -31.76 15.89 31.82
N GLU A 10 -31.01 16.93 31.45
CA GLU A 10 -29.53 17.00 31.36
C GLU A 10 -28.78 16.66 32.67
N GLY A 11 -29.48 16.52 33.80
CA GLY A 11 -28.93 16.12 35.10
C GLY A 11 -29.09 14.64 35.47
N ASP A 12 -29.60 13.78 34.59
CA ASP A 12 -29.83 12.36 34.89
C ASP A 12 -28.49 11.60 35.09
N PRO A 13 -28.25 10.96 36.25
CA PRO A 13 -27.03 10.17 36.50
C PRO A 13 -26.84 8.99 35.53
N LEU A 14 -27.89 8.55 34.82
CA LEU A 14 -27.80 7.57 33.75
C LEU A 14 -27.18 8.16 32.47
N ILE A 15 -27.46 9.43 32.16
CA ILE A 15 -26.78 10.19 31.10
C ILE A 15 -25.32 10.43 31.51
N ALA A 16 -25.07 10.84 32.75
CA ALA A 16 -23.72 11.07 33.27
C ALA A 16 -22.84 9.80 33.26
N LYS A 17 -23.42 8.62 33.47
CA LYS A 17 -22.69 7.33 33.34
C LYS A 17 -22.52 6.86 31.90
N ALA A 18 -23.40 7.24 30.99
CA ALA A 18 -23.23 6.97 29.56
C ALA A 18 -22.14 7.87 28.96
N THR A 19 -22.11 9.15 29.33
CA THR A 19 -21.04 10.08 28.92
C THR A 19 -19.70 9.81 29.61
N ALA A 20 -19.69 9.23 30.81
CA ALA A 20 -18.45 8.81 31.47
C ALA A 20 -17.78 7.58 30.83
N LYS A 21 -18.44 6.87 29.90
CA LYS A 21 -17.89 5.70 29.20
C LYS A 21 -17.52 5.94 27.74
N GLU A 22 -17.80 7.13 27.21
CA GLU A 22 -17.39 7.54 25.87
C GLU A 22 -16.27 8.58 25.96
N GLY A 23 -15.07 8.19 25.52
CA GLY A 23 -14.00 9.16 25.23
C GLY A 23 -12.76 9.11 26.12
N ALA A 24 -12.57 8.10 26.97
CA ALA A 24 -11.26 7.84 27.55
C ALA A 24 -10.31 7.26 26.48
N PHE A 25 -9.85 8.10 25.56
CA PHE A 25 -8.58 7.90 24.86
C PHE A 25 -7.49 8.02 25.93
N PRO A 26 -6.90 6.92 26.42
CA PRO A 26 -5.88 7.01 27.44
C PRO A 26 -4.61 7.53 26.75
N GLY A 27 -4.32 8.81 26.96
CA GLY A 27 -3.01 9.39 26.61
C GLY A 27 -2.88 9.93 25.18
N LEU A 28 -3.68 10.94 24.81
CA LEU A 28 -3.32 11.84 23.71
C LEU A 28 -2.25 12.83 24.18
N GLY A 29 -1.04 12.33 24.42
CA GLY A 29 0.16 13.15 24.40
C GLY A 29 0.46 13.48 22.94
N PHE A 30 -0.01 14.62 22.46
CA PHE A 30 0.18 15.06 21.08
C PHE A 30 1.68 15.15 20.73
N GLY A 31 2.15 14.16 19.99
CA GLY A 31 3.49 14.08 19.43
C GLY A 31 3.54 12.93 18.42
N PRO A 32 3.75 13.19 17.10
CA PRO A 32 3.88 12.14 16.11
C PRO A 32 4.99 11.13 16.47
N GLU A 33 6.02 11.57 17.19
CA GLU A 33 7.10 10.74 17.71
C GLU A 33 6.63 9.70 18.74
N ARG A 34 5.73 10.07 19.66
CA ARG A 34 5.21 9.13 20.67
C ARG A 34 4.32 8.08 20.03
N TRP A 35 3.46 8.53 19.11
CA TRP A 35 2.62 7.64 18.31
C TRP A 35 3.46 6.65 17.48
N LEU A 36 4.57 7.12 16.88
CA LEU A 36 5.47 6.25 16.12
C LEU A 36 6.18 5.24 17.03
N MET A 37 6.64 5.68 18.21
CA MET A 37 7.26 4.80 19.22
C MET A 37 6.28 3.73 19.71
N ASP A 38 5.03 4.09 19.96
CA ASP A 38 3.98 3.15 20.37
C ASP A 38 3.65 2.14 19.26
N LEU A 39 3.62 2.60 18.01
CA LEU A 39 3.48 1.73 16.84
C LEU A 39 4.67 0.79 16.69
N GLU A 40 5.89 1.29 16.83
CA GLU A 40 7.11 0.48 16.75
C GLU A 40 7.13 -0.59 17.84
N ALA A 41 6.82 -0.21 19.08
CA ALA A 41 6.79 -1.12 20.22
C ALA A 41 5.80 -2.28 20.03
N LYS A 42 4.65 -2.03 19.39
CA LYS A 42 3.58 -3.02 19.20
C LYS A 42 3.69 -3.79 17.86
N ALA A 43 4.03 -3.09 16.77
CA ALA A 43 4.11 -3.65 15.42
C ALA A 43 5.46 -4.32 15.13
N GLY A 44 6.54 -3.83 15.75
CA GLY A 44 7.92 -4.21 15.48
C GLY A 44 8.55 -3.37 14.37
N PHE A 45 9.82 -2.98 14.59
CA PHE A 45 10.59 -2.18 13.64
C PHE A 45 10.72 -2.84 12.26
N GLU A 46 10.90 -4.16 12.20
CA GLU A 46 11.05 -4.89 10.93
C GLU A 46 9.85 -4.72 9.99
N LEU A 47 8.63 -4.75 10.55
CA LEU A 47 7.40 -4.55 9.78
C LEU A 47 7.29 -3.09 9.33
N LEU A 48 7.51 -2.14 10.23
CA LEU A 48 7.47 -0.71 9.89
C LEU A 48 8.49 -0.34 8.83
N ALA A 49 9.72 -0.87 8.91
CA ALA A 49 10.75 -0.63 7.90
C ALA A 49 10.34 -1.17 6.52
N ILE A 50 9.76 -2.37 6.46
CA ILE A 50 9.22 -2.92 5.20
C ILE A 50 8.07 -2.06 4.67
N LEU A 51 7.15 -1.61 5.53
CA LEU A 51 6.03 -0.76 5.12
C LEU A 51 6.51 0.62 4.66
N PHE A 52 7.56 1.16 5.27
CA PHE A 52 8.18 2.39 4.80
C PHE A 52 8.73 2.22 3.38
N VAL A 53 9.57 1.20 3.17
CA VAL A 53 10.19 0.96 1.86
C VAL A 53 9.15 0.65 0.79
N VAL A 54 8.18 -0.22 1.07
CA VAL A 54 7.21 -0.64 0.07
C VAL A 54 6.11 0.39 -0.13
N GLN A 55 5.54 0.95 0.94
CA GLN A 55 4.36 1.81 0.82
C GLN A 55 4.69 3.29 0.67
N HIS A 56 5.78 3.77 1.24
CA HIS A 56 6.16 5.17 1.11
C HIS A 56 7.07 5.38 -0.10
N LEU A 57 8.20 4.66 -0.13
CA LEU A 57 9.17 4.85 -1.20
C LEU A 57 8.70 4.24 -2.52
N HIS A 58 8.25 2.99 -2.51
CA HIS A 58 7.91 2.32 -3.77
C HIS A 58 6.50 2.71 -4.26
N ARG A 59 5.46 2.52 -3.45
CA ARG A 59 4.07 2.82 -3.83
C ARG A 59 3.75 4.31 -3.89
N GLY A 60 4.31 5.13 -3.00
CA GLY A 60 4.13 6.59 -3.05
C GLY A 60 5.08 7.21 -4.07
N PHE A 61 6.36 7.26 -3.75
CA PHE A 61 7.33 8.04 -4.53
C PHE A 61 7.63 7.45 -5.93
N VAL A 62 8.02 6.17 -6.03
CA VAL A 62 8.40 5.57 -7.32
C VAL A 62 7.22 5.49 -8.28
N ASP A 63 6.03 5.13 -7.80
CA ASP A 63 4.81 5.10 -8.62
C ASP A 63 4.48 6.50 -9.19
N SER A 64 4.53 7.55 -8.36
CA SER A 64 4.30 8.93 -8.80
C SER A 64 5.29 9.37 -9.89
N VAL A 65 6.59 9.09 -9.69
CA VAL A 65 7.63 9.42 -10.69
C VAL A 65 7.45 8.59 -11.96
N THR A 66 7.11 7.30 -11.84
CA THR A 66 6.90 6.40 -12.98
C THR A 66 5.68 6.82 -13.81
N SER A 67 4.58 7.14 -13.14
CA SER A 67 3.35 7.61 -13.79
C SER A 67 3.60 8.89 -14.59
N GLN A 68 4.31 9.86 -14.01
CA GLN A 68 4.67 11.10 -14.71
C GLN A 68 5.63 10.87 -15.88
N SER A 69 6.69 10.08 -15.68
CA SER A 69 7.72 9.82 -16.68
C SER A 69 7.24 8.95 -17.86
N SER A 70 6.33 8.00 -17.63
CA SER A 70 5.82 7.09 -18.66
C SER A 70 5.20 7.82 -19.87
N ASN A 71 4.51 8.94 -19.62
CA ASN A 71 3.93 9.78 -20.67
C ASN A 71 5.00 10.40 -21.58
N TYR A 72 6.16 10.78 -21.02
CA TYR A 72 7.29 11.29 -21.80
C TYR A 72 7.93 10.19 -22.64
N VAL A 73 8.03 8.97 -22.11
CA VAL A 73 8.52 7.83 -22.87
C VAL A 73 7.60 7.58 -24.08
N TYR A 74 6.28 7.51 -23.89
CA TYR A 74 5.35 7.34 -25.02
C TYR A 74 5.47 8.47 -26.08
N ARG A 75 5.71 9.70 -25.64
CA ARG A 75 5.96 10.84 -26.54
C ARG A 75 7.24 10.67 -27.35
N LEU A 76 8.34 10.18 -26.74
CA LEU A 76 9.60 9.89 -27.42
C LEU A 76 9.43 8.86 -28.54
N TYR A 77 8.52 7.89 -28.35
CA TYR A 77 8.18 6.87 -29.34
C TYR A 77 7.10 7.31 -30.34
N HIS A 78 6.66 8.57 -30.31
CA HIS A 78 5.63 9.13 -31.20
C HIS A 78 4.31 8.33 -31.18
N VAL A 79 3.96 7.75 -30.02
CA VAL A 79 2.76 6.92 -29.89
C VAL A 79 1.51 7.81 -29.95
N PRO A 80 0.51 7.49 -30.80
CA PRO A 80 -0.74 8.24 -30.86
C PRO A 80 -1.55 8.06 -29.57
N ALA A 81 -2.32 9.08 -29.20
CA ALA A 81 -3.06 9.11 -27.92
C ALA A 81 -4.01 7.90 -27.72
N THR A 82 -4.64 7.41 -28.79
CA THR A 82 -5.52 6.23 -28.75
C THR A 82 -4.76 4.96 -28.35
N SER A 83 -3.52 4.80 -28.82
CA SER A 83 -2.66 3.66 -28.48
C SER A 83 -2.09 3.78 -27.07
N ILE A 84 -1.81 5.00 -26.57
CA ILE A 84 -1.35 5.19 -25.19
C ILE A 84 -2.35 4.61 -24.20
N GLN A 85 -3.66 4.83 -24.41
CA GLN A 85 -4.68 4.28 -23.52
C GLN A 85 -4.67 2.74 -23.50
N ILE A 86 -4.50 2.11 -24.66
CA ILE A 86 -4.40 0.64 -24.78
C ILE A 86 -3.14 0.14 -24.08
N TYR A 87 -1.99 0.78 -24.33
CA TYR A 87 -0.71 0.38 -23.74
C TYR A 87 -0.66 0.58 -22.23
N SER A 88 -1.19 1.68 -21.71
CA SER A 88 -1.35 1.90 -20.27
C SER A 88 -2.32 0.90 -19.65
N GLY A 89 -3.41 0.57 -20.34
CA GLY A 89 -4.33 -0.50 -19.91
C GLY A 89 -3.61 -1.84 -19.78
N LEU A 90 -2.81 -2.21 -20.79
CA LEU A 90 -1.99 -3.43 -20.74
C LEU A 90 -0.95 -3.39 -19.62
N ALA A 91 -0.22 -2.29 -19.48
CA ALA A 91 0.81 -2.14 -18.46
C ALA A 91 0.24 -2.24 -17.03
N THR A 92 -1.00 -1.80 -16.80
CA THR A 92 -1.66 -1.82 -15.49
C THR A 92 -2.44 -3.11 -15.19
N LEU A 93 -2.48 -4.06 -16.12
CA LEU A 93 -3.13 -5.37 -15.91
C LEU A 93 -2.72 -6.10 -14.62
N PRO A 94 -1.45 -6.06 -14.15
CA PRO A 94 -1.07 -6.72 -12.91
C PRO A 94 -1.85 -6.26 -11.67
N TRP A 95 -2.45 -5.06 -11.69
CA TRP A 95 -3.33 -4.60 -10.60
C TRP A 95 -4.60 -5.44 -10.49
N ALA A 96 -5.17 -5.85 -11.63
CA ALA A 96 -6.31 -6.76 -11.65
C ALA A 96 -5.91 -8.19 -11.24
N LEU A 97 -4.64 -8.57 -11.45
CA LEU A 97 -4.10 -9.89 -11.12
C LEU A 97 -3.58 -10.00 -9.68
N LYS A 98 -3.65 -8.93 -8.85
CA LYS A 98 -3.19 -8.95 -7.45
C LYS A 98 -3.68 -10.15 -6.64
N PRO A 99 -4.98 -10.55 -6.68
CA PRO A 99 -5.44 -11.71 -5.91
C PRO A 99 -4.74 -13.01 -6.29
N MET A 100 -4.39 -13.17 -7.57
CA MET A 100 -3.68 -14.35 -8.06
C MET A 100 -2.26 -14.40 -7.50
N VAL A 101 -1.56 -13.27 -7.45
CA VAL A 101 -0.21 -13.20 -6.87
C VAL A 101 -0.24 -13.53 -5.37
N GLY A 102 -1.21 -12.98 -4.64
CA GLY A 102 -1.42 -13.32 -3.23
C GLY A 102 -1.64 -14.82 -3.02
N LEU A 103 -2.55 -15.42 -3.81
CA LEU A 103 -2.86 -16.85 -3.75
C LEU A 103 -1.64 -17.72 -4.06
N VAL A 104 -0.88 -17.40 -5.11
CA VAL A 104 0.33 -18.15 -5.49
C VAL A 104 1.35 -18.13 -4.35
N SER A 105 1.56 -16.97 -3.72
CA SER A 105 2.49 -16.83 -2.60
C SER A 105 2.10 -17.67 -1.38
N ASP A 106 0.80 -17.89 -1.17
CA ASP A 106 0.30 -18.65 -0.03
C ASP A 106 0.28 -20.17 -0.28
N ILE A 107 0.09 -20.61 -1.53
CA ILE A 107 0.05 -22.03 -1.91
C ILE A 107 1.46 -22.62 -2.12
N PHE A 108 2.37 -21.84 -2.70
CA PHE A 108 3.68 -22.34 -3.13
C PHE A 108 4.82 -21.67 -2.34
N PRO A 109 5.14 -22.13 -1.11
CA PRO A 109 6.28 -21.62 -0.37
C PRO A 109 7.60 -21.88 -1.11
N ILE A 110 8.44 -20.86 -1.20
CA ILE A 110 9.81 -21.00 -1.75
C ILE A 110 10.77 -21.04 -0.56
N GLY A 111 11.49 -22.15 -0.38
CA GLY A 111 12.43 -22.32 0.72
C GLY A 111 11.79 -22.22 2.11
N GLY A 112 10.50 -22.55 2.24
CA GLY A 112 9.75 -22.46 3.50
C GLY A 112 9.14 -21.08 3.79
N TYR A 113 9.35 -20.08 2.93
CA TYR A 113 8.81 -18.74 3.10
C TYR A 113 7.70 -18.45 2.06
N ASN A 114 6.54 -17.98 2.55
CA ASN A 114 5.38 -17.70 1.68
C ASN A 114 5.49 -16.36 0.94
N LYS A 115 5.98 -15.29 1.58
CA LYS A 115 5.87 -13.92 1.02
C LYS A 115 7.22 -13.29 0.65
N ALA A 116 8.24 -13.47 1.48
CA ALA A 116 9.54 -12.79 1.30
C ALA A 116 10.26 -13.13 -0.02
N PRO A 117 10.33 -14.39 -0.47
CA PRO A 117 10.98 -14.73 -1.74
C PRO A 117 10.29 -14.09 -2.94
N TYR A 118 8.96 -14.07 -2.94
CA TYR A 118 8.17 -13.46 -4.01
C TYR A 118 8.43 -11.96 -4.10
N MET A 119 8.42 -11.24 -2.97
CA MET A 119 8.75 -9.81 -2.94
C MET A 119 10.14 -9.53 -3.51
N LEU A 120 11.14 -10.36 -3.19
CA LEU A 120 12.49 -10.20 -3.73
C LEU A 120 12.54 -10.46 -5.24
N ILE A 121 11.93 -11.55 -5.72
CA ILE A 121 11.92 -11.91 -7.14
C ILE A 121 11.26 -10.82 -7.98
N VAL A 122 10.07 -10.37 -7.60
CA VAL A 122 9.36 -9.32 -8.36
C VAL A 122 10.10 -7.98 -8.29
N SER A 123 10.77 -7.69 -7.16
CA SER A 123 11.62 -6.49 -7.03
C SER A 123 12.83 -6.53 -7.96
N LEU A 124 13.52 -7.66 -8.07
CA LEU A 124 14.64 -7.81 -9.01
C LEU A 124 14.17 -7.67 -10.46
N LEU A 125 13.04 -8.29 -10.82
CA LEU A 125 12.46 -8.20 -12.15
C LEU A 125 12.07 -6.77 -12.51
N GLY A 126 11.40 -6.06 -11.60
CA GLY A 126 10.98 -4.69 -11.85
C GLY A 126 12.15 -3.71 -11.85
N CYS A 127 13.17 -3.88 -10.99
CA CYS A 127 14.42 -3.13 -11.07
C CYS A 127 15.12 -3.31 -12.43
N ALA A 128 15.18 -4.55 -12.94
CA ALA A 128 15.71 -4.82 -14.27
C ALA A 128 14.88 -4.15 -15.38
N ALA A 129 13.56 -4.11 -15.24
CA ALA A 129 12.67 -3.41 -16.18
C ALA A 129 12.86 -1.88 -16.14
N TYR A 130 13.01 -1.28 -14.96
CA TYR A 130 13.39 0.13 -14.81
C TYR A 130 14.73 0.44 -15.46
N ALA A 131 15.75 -0.38 -15.20
CA ALA A 131 17.06 -0.22 -15.82
C ALA A 131 17.02 -0.38 -17.35
N CYS A 132 16.24 -1.33 -17.86
CA CYS A 132 16.06 -1.55 -19.30
C CYS A 132 15.50 -0.30 -19.99
N VAL A 133 14.41 0.28 -19.46
CA VAL A 133 13.81 1.50 -20.01
C VAL A 133 14.72 2.72 -19.86
N GLY A 134 15.49 2.79 -18.77
CA GLY A 134 16.38 3.93 -18.50
C GLY A 134 17.67 3.94 -19.32
N VAL A 135 18.20 2.77 -19.68
CA VAL A 135 19.51 2.64 -20.35
C VAL A 135 19.38 2.39 -21.86
N MET A 136 18.34 1.68 -22.31
CA MET A 136 18.22 1.32 -23.71
C MET A 136 17.69 2.48 -24.56
N PRO A 137 18.36 2.84 -25.67
CA PRO A 137 17.89 3.89 -26.56
C PRO A 137 16.65 3.45 -27.32
N SER A 138 15.82 4.43 -27.73
CA SER A 138 14.56 4.19 -28.44
C SER A 138 14.72 3.53 -29.81
N SER A 139 15.93 3.55 -30.37
CA SER A 139 16.27 2.84 -31.61
C SER A 139 16.46 1.33 -31.42
N VAL A 140 16.74 0.87 -30.19
CA VAL A 140 17.03 -0.54 -29.88
C VAL A 140 15.82 -1.20 -29.22
N LEU A 141 15.19 -0.54 -28.25
CA LEU A 141 14.04 -1.08 -27.54
C LEU A 141 12.74 -0.68 -28.25
N PRO A 142 12.01 -1.60 -28.90
CA PRO A 142 10.74 -1.26 -29.53
C PRO A 142 9.67 -0.92 -28.48
N ILE A 143 8.60 -0.23 -28.91
CA ILE A 143 7.50 0.17 -28.02
C ILE A 143 6.86 -1.01 -27.28
N THR A 144 6.76 -2.18 -27.92
CA THR A 144 6.26 -3.41 -27.29
C THR A 144 7.15 -3.86 -26.13
N GLY A 145 8.47 -3.69 -26.25
CA GLY A 145 9.44 -3.94 -25.19
C GLY A 145 9.30 -2.96 -24.03
N VAL A 146 9.06 -1.67 -24.32
CA VAL A 146 8.75 -0.66 -23.29
C VAL A 146 7.49 -1.02 -22.52
N VAL A 147 6.40 -1.36 -23.21
CA VAL A 147 5.14 -1.75 -22.58
C VAL A 147 5.30 -3.03 -21.74
N ALA A 148 6.09 -4.00 -22.21
CA ALA A 148 6.43 -5.19 -21.43
C ALA A 148 7.24 -4.82 -20.16
N CYS A 149 8.16 -3.86 -20.24
CA CYS A 149 8.88 -3.37 -19.07
C CYS A 149 7.95 -2.65 -18.09
N PHE A 150 7.04 -1.79 -18.57
CA PHE A 150 6.03 -1.15 -17.73
C PHE A 150 5.07 -2.16 -17.08
N PHE A 151 4.73 -3.24 -17.79
CA PHE A 151 3.98 -4.35 -17.20
C PHE A 151 4.76 -5.00 -16.04
N LEU A 152 6.06 -5.27 -16.21
CA LEU A 152 6.89 -5.84 -15.14
C LEU A 152 7.06 -4.89 -13.95
N GLN A 153 7.19 -3.58 -14.20
CA GLN A 153 7.20 -2.56 -13.15
C GLN A 153 5.86 -2.53 -12.39
N SER A 154 4.74 -2.57 -13.11
CA SER A 154 3.41 -2.64 -12.50
C SER A 154 3.20 -3.94 -11.73
N LEU A 155 3.75 -5.06 -12.20
CA LEU A 155 3.72 -6.34 -11.50
C LEU A 155 4.52 -6.27 -10.20
N GLN A 156 5.70 -5.65 -10.22
CA GLN A 156 6.49 -5.41 -9.01
C GLN A 156 5.69 -4.58 -7.99
N LEU A 157 5.12 -3.46 -8.41
CA LEU A 157 4.33 -2.58 -7.55
C LEU A 157 3.13 -3.31 -6.96
N SER A 158 2.32 -3.96 -7.80
CA SER A 158 1.08 -4.60 -7.35
C SER A 158 1.33 -5.84 -6.48
N ALA A 159 2.38 -6.61 -6.78
CA ALA A 159 2.79 -7.77 -5.98
C ALA A 159 3.33 -7.36 -4.61
N ASN A 160 4.24 -6.39 -4.54
CA ASN A 160 4.77 -5.93 -3.26
C ASN A 160 3.69 -5.29 -2.39
N ASP A 161 2.75 -4.58 -3.00
CA ASP A 161 1.59 -4.02 -2.30
C ASP A 161 0.75 -5.13 -1.64
N ILE A 162 0.22 -6.10 -2.41
CA ILE A 162 -0.63 -7.16 -1.82
C ILE A 162 0.09 -8.04 -0.79
N LEU A 163 1.39 -8.30 -0.99
CA LEU A 163 2.17 -9.12 -0.07
C LEU A 163 2.45 -8.40 1.25
N THR A 164 2.66 -7.08 1.21
CA THR A 164 2.77 -6.27 2.43
C THR A 164 1.43 -6.06 3.10
N GLU A 165 0.34 -5.90 2.34
CA GLU A 165 -1.04 -5.92 2.84
C GLU A 165 -1.33 -7.17 3.65
N ALA A 166 -0.96 -8.34 3.12
CA ALA A 166 -1.13 -9.59 3.83
C ALA A 166 -0.30 -9.66 5.13
N LYS A 167 0.91 -9.08 5.15
CA LYS A 167 1.76 -9.06 6.36
C LYS A 167 1.19 -8.15 7.45
N TYR A 168 0.84 -6.91 7.13
CA TYR A 168 0.30 -6.01 8.13
C TYR A 168 -1.11 -6.44 8.57
N ALA A 169 -1.92 -7.03 7.68
CA ALA A 169 -3.23 -7.58 8.04
C ALA A 169 -3.09 -8.74 9.04
N ALA A 170 -2.11 -9.63 8.85
CA ALA A 170 -1.79 -10.66 9.84
C ALA A 170 -1.41 -10.04 11.19
N LYS A 171 -0.58 -8.98 11.18
CA LYS A 171 -0.19 -8.28 12.40
C LYS A 171 -1.36 -7.59 13.11
N ILE A 172 -2.28 -6.97 12.37
CA ILE A 172 -3.52 -6.39 12.93
C ILE A 172 -4.40 -7.47 13.54
N ARG A 173 -4.45 -8.67 12.96
CA ARG A 173 -5.18 -9.80 13.54
C ARG A 173 -4.59 -10.26 14.87
N GLU A 174 -3.26 -10.25 15.00
CA GLU A 174 -2.56 -10.56 16.25
C GLU A 174 -2.71 -9.46 17.30
N THR A 175 -2.74 -8.19 16.88
CA THR A 175 -2.84 -7.03 17.77
C THR A 175 -3.85 -6.02 17.22
N PRO A 176 -5.16 -6.20 17.46
CA PRO A 176 -6.20 -5.36 16.88
C PRO A 176 -6.09 -3.86 17.27
N GLU A 177 -5.53 -3.57 18.44
CA GLU A 177 -5.37 -2.20 18.96
C GLU A 177 -4.54 -1.30 18.04
N ILE A 178 -3.57 -1.84 17.30
CA ILE A 178 -2.70 -1.03 16.42
C ILE A 178 -3.28 -0.81 15.03
N GLY A 179 -4.41 -1.44 14.69
CA GLY A 179 -5.00 -1.41 13.35
C GLY A 179 -5.16 0.00 12.77
N PRO A 180 -5.85 0.92 13.47
CA PRO A 180 -6.04 2.28 12.98
C PRO A 180 -4.71 3.04 12.78
N GLY A 181 -3.76 2.90 13.70
CA GLY A 181 -2.46 3.57 13.60
C GLY A 181 -1.60 3.02 12.46
N LEU A 182 -1.57 1.70 12.29
CA LEU A 182 -0.78 1.07 11.24
C LEU A 182 -1.34 1.38 9.84
N LEU A 183 -2.67 1.42 9.68
CA LEU A 183 -3.31 1.86 8.44
C LEU A 183 -3.02 3.34 8.18
N THR A 184 -3.09 4.21 9.21
CA THR A 184 -2.74 5.62 9.07
C THR A 184 -1.30 5.79 8.59
N TYR A 185 -0.36 5.01 9.13
CA TYR A 185 1.03 4.99 8.68
C TYR A 185 1.17 4.60 7.21
N VAL A 186 0.52 3.51 6.78
CA VAL A 186 0.55 3.04 5.38
C VAL A 186 -0.05 4.08 4.43
N TRP A 187 -1.23 4.62 4.77
CA TRP A 187 -1.95 5.56 3.92
C TRP A 187 -1.26 6.91 3.80
N PHE A 188 -0.63 7.37 4.88
CA PHE A 188 0.21 8.56 4.84
C PHE A 188 1.31 8.41 3.78
N GLY A 189 2.05 7.29 3.80
CA GLY A 189 3.09 7.04 2.80
C GLY A 189 2.63 7.06 1.35
N MET A 190 1.43 6.53 1.08
CA MET A 190 0.89 6.49 -0.28
C MET A 190 0.46 7.87 -0.81
N ASN A 191 0.13 8.83 0.05
CA ASN A 191 -0.47 10.12 -0.34
C ASN A 191 0.52 11.31 -0.29
N VAL A 192 1.75 11.10 0.18
CA VAL A 192 2.73 12.19 0.41
C VAL A 192 3.61 12.47 -0.83
N ALA A 193 3.36 11.80 -1.96
CA ALA A 193 4.12 11.94 -3.21
C ALA A 193 3.32 12.59 -4.35
#